data_AF-A0A7S0Y674-F1
#
_entry.id   AF-A0A7S0Y674-F1
#
_cell.length_a   1.000
_cell.length_b   1.000
_cell.length_c   1.000
_cell.angle_alpha   90.00
_cell.angle_beta   90.00
_cell.angle_gamma   90.00
#
_symmetry.space_group_name_H-M   'P 1'
#
loop_
_entity.id
_entity.type
_entity.pdbx_description
1 polymer ?
#
loop_
_entity_poly.entity_id
_entity_poly.type
_entity_poly.pdbx_seq_one_letter_code
_entity_poly.pdbx_strand_id
1 'polypeptide(L)'
;EVLDVALQSHLATPGDAGKIMMSPLFGMTLYYTDGTEVPVANLAQPFTVTIPVDTAGLTILGRQLWAQRARCTFWGNDTYAQDGCAVTEATFTTVTCTCNHLTTFAIAMDTSDPACGDGWKQQGEECDDINLDPLDGCSASCTLEGA
;
A
#
# COMPACT_ATOMS: atom_id res chain seq x y z
N GLU A 1 7.80 17.67 -29.27
CA GLU A 1 6.57 16.93 -28.91
C GLU A 1 6.10 17.47 -27.58
N VAL A 2 4.83 17.87 -27.49
CA VAL A 2 4.23 18.29 -26.21
C VAL A 2 3.55 17.05 -25.64
N LEU A 3 3.74 16.82 -24.36
CA LEU A 3 3.17 15.68 -23.63
C LEU A 3 2.30 16.24 -22.52
N ASP A 4 1.08 15.73 -22.41
CA ASP A 4 0.13 16.12 -21.38
C ASP A 4 0.08 15.04 -20.29
N VAL A 5 -0.04 15.48 -19.03
CA VAL A 5 -0.23 14.61 -17.86
C VAL A 5 -1.68 14.69 -17.44
N ALA A 6 -2.39 13.56 -17.47
CA ALA A 6 -3.74 13.45 -16.93
C ALA A 6 -3.70 12.87 -15.51
N LEU A 7 -4.39 13.55 -14.59
CA LEU A 7 -4.71 13.04 -13.26
C LEU A 7 -6.21 12.78 -13.19
N GLN A 8 -6.58 11.55 -12.87
CA GLN A 8 -7.98 11.13 -12.79
C GLN A 8 -8.27 10.60 -11.39
N SER A 9 -9.45 10.89 -10.85
CA SER A 9 -9.93 10.23 -9.63
C SER A 9 -11.19 9.44 -9.95
N HIS A 10 -11.26 8.22 -9.42
CA HIS A 10 -12.42 7.36 -9.55
C HIS A 10 -13.11 7.21 -8.19
N LEU A 11 -14.41 7.46 -8.18
CA LEU A 11 -15.24 7.40 -6.96
C LEU A 11 -15.59 5.96 -6.53
N ALA A 12 -15.43 4.99 -7.43
CA ALA A 12 -15.72 3.58 -7.17
C ALA A 12 -14.42 2.79 -7.20
N THR A 13 -14.12 2.14 -6.08
CA THR A 13 -13.05 1.15 -5.97
C THR A 13 -13.70 -0.23 -5.93
N PRO A 14 -13.42 -1.13 -6.89
CA PRO A 14 -13.85 -2.52 -6.77
C PRO A 14 -13.32 -3.10 -5.46
N GLY A 15 -14.15 -3.89 -4.77
CA GLY A 15 -13.69 -4.62 -3.59
C GLY A 15 -12.82 -5.81 -4.01
N ASP A 16 -11.82 -6.13 -3.20
CA ASP A 16 -10.96 -7.29 -3.38
C ASP A 16 -10.78 -8.01 -2.04
N ALA A 17 -10.85 -9.34 -2.06
CA ALA A 17 -10.81 -10.14 -0.85
C ALA A 17 -9.46 -9.94 -0.14
N GLY A 18 -9.52 -9.71 1.17
CA GLY A 18 -8.32 -9.43 1.96
C GLY A 18 -7.76 -8.02 1.79
N LYS A 19 -8.38 -7.14 0.98
CA LYS A 19 -7.95 -5.75 0.83
C LYS A 19 -9.03 -4.78 1.29
N ILE A 20 -8.65 -3.88 2.18
CA ILE A 20 -9.49 -2.75 2.60
C ILE A 20 -8.94 -1.50 1.92
N MET A 21 -9.72 -0.90 1.03
CA MET A 21 -9.32 0.29 0.30
C MET A 21 -9.32 1.51 1.24
N MET A 22 -8.17 2.16 1.37
CA MET A 22 -7.95 3.31 2.27
C MET A 22 -7.86 4.65 1.53
N SER A 23 -7.83 4.61 0.20
CA SER A 23 -7.92 5.78 -0.68
C SER A 23 -8.89 5.53 -1.83
N PRO A 24 -9.38 6.60 -2.49
CA PRO A 24 -9.94 6.48 -3.83
C PRO A 24 -8.90 5.95 -4.82
N LEU A 25 -9.38 5.47 -5.96
CA LEU A 25 -8.53 5.18 -7.11
C LEU A 25 -8.11 6.51 -7.75
N PHE A 26 -6.83 6.64 -8.07
CA PHE A 26 -6.31 7.76 -8.84
C PHE A 26 -5.44 7.28 -10.00
N GLY A 27 -5.68 7.81 -11.19
CA GLY A 27 -4.95 7.48 -12.41
C GLY A 27 -3.93 8.55 -12.73
N MET A 28 -2.73 8.13 -13.13
CA MET A 28 -1.75 8.97 -13.79
C MET A 28 -1.52 8.41 -15.18
N THR A 29 -1.66 9.25 -16.20
CA THR A 29 -1.49 8.81 -17.59
C THR A 29 -0.83 9.92 -18.41
N LEU A 30 0.05 9.52 -19.34
CA LEU A 30 0.67 10.44 -20.29
C LEU A 30 0.00 10.32 -21.64
N TYR A 31 -0.24 11.45 -22.28
CA TYR A 31 -0.84 11.52 -23.61
C TYR A 31 -0.02 12.39 -24.54
N TYR A 32 0.06 11.99 -25.81
CA TYR A 32 0.39 12.90 -26.90
C TYR A 32 -0.76 13.89 -27.11
N THR A 33 -0.48 15.02 -27.76
CA THR A 33 -1.49 16.05 -28.07
C THR A 33 -2.62 15.57 -28.98
N ASP A 34 -2.46 14.43 -29.64
CA ASP A 34 -3.50 13.78 -30.46
C ASP A 34 -4.42 12.86 -29.65
N GLY A 35 -4.20 12.74 -28.34
CA GLY A 35 -4.96 11.89 -27.43
C GLY A 35 -4.45 10.45 -27.33
N THR A 36 -3.38 10.09 -28.03
CA THR A 36 -2.77 8.76 -27.93
C THR A 36 -2.08 8.60 -26.57
N GLU A 37 -2.44 7.55 -25.84
CA GLU A 37 -1.81 7.21 -24.57
C GLU A 37 -0.37 6.72 -24.76
N VAL A 38 0.53 7.21 -23.92
CA VAL A 38 1.93 6.77 -23.86
C VAL A 38 2.07 5.72 -22.76
N PRO A 39 2.33 4.45 -23.10
CA PRO A 39 2.53 3.43 -22.08
C PRO A 39 3.84 3.71 -21.33
N VAL A 40 3.74 3.88 -20.01
CA VAL A 40 4.90 4.06 -19.14
C VAL A 40 5.00 2.89 -18.17
N ALA A 41 6.03 2.07 -18.34
CA ALA A 41 6.31 0.93 -17.49
C ALA A 41 7.83 0.70 -17.38
N ASN A 42 8.25 -0.01 -16.32
CA ASN A 42 9.65 -0.39 -16.07
C ASN A 42 10.63 0.79 -16.08
N LEU A 43 10.21 1.92 -15.49
CA LEU A 43 11.09 3.08 -15.31
C LEU A 43 12.34 2.68 -14.51
N ALA A 44 13.52 2.95 -15.07
CA ALA A 44 14.79 2.70 -14.40
C ALA A 44 14.95 3.54 -13.12
N GLN A 45 14.35 4.73 -13.10
CA GLN A 45 14.22 5.56 -11.91
C GLN A 45 12.72 5.66 -11.57
N PRO A 46 12.27 5.02 -10.48
CA PRO A 46 10.88 5.10 -10.08
C PRO A 46 10.54 6.52 -9.61
N PHE A 47 9.31 6.95 -9.83
CA PHE A 47 8.80 8.20 -9.27
C PHE A 47 8.22 7.96 -7.88
N THR A 48 8.10 9.04 -7.11
CA THR A 48 7.48 9.02 -5.80
C THR A 48 6.13 9.73 -5.84
N VAL A 49 5.11 9.15 -5.20
CA VAL A 49 3.78 9.74 -5.05
C VAL A 49 3.32 9.60 -3.60
N THR A 50 2.72 10.66 -3.05
CA THR A 50 2.15 10.66 -1.70
C THR A 50 0.64 10.82 -1.81
N ILE A 51 -0.10 9.87 -1.24
CA ILE A 51 -1.55 9.72 -1.41
C ILE A 51 -2.20 9.86 -0.04
N PRO A 52 -3.23 10.71 0.10
CA PRO A 52 -3.99 10.80 1.34
C PRO A 52 -4.80 9.52 1.56
N VAL A 53 -4.90 9.11 2.83
CA VAL A 53 -5.66 7.94 3.26
C VAL A 53 -6.68 8.29 4.34
N ASP A 54 -7.75 7.52 4.42
CA ASP A 54 -8.71 7.56 5.53
C ASP A 54 -8.58 6.30 6.38
N THR A 55 -7.91 6.43 7.53
CA THR A 55 -7.75 5.33 8.49
C THR A 55 -8.72 5.43 9.68
N ALA A 56 -9.73 6.32 9.63
CA ALA A 56 -10.63 6.54 10.76
C ALA A 56 -11.43 5.29 11.14
N GLY A 57 -11.71 4.41 10.16
CA GLY A 57 -12.42 3.16 10.37
C GLY A 57 -11.59 2.02 10.97
N LEU A 58 -10.28 2.19 11.15
CA LEU A 58 -9.42 1.13 11.69
C LEU A 58 -9.67 0.87 13.19
N THR A 59 -9.59 -0.39 13.59
CA THR A 59 -9.53 -0.79 15.00
C THR A 59 -8.19 -0.39 15.61
N ILE A 60 -8.02 -0.56 16.93
CA ILE A 60 -6.73 -0.32 17.61
C ILE A 60 -5.64 -1.21 17.00
N LEU A 61 -5.91 -2.52 16.89
CA LEU A 61 -5.01 -3.47 16.23
C LEU A 61 -4.77 -3.08 14.76
N GLY A 62 -5.82 -2.69 14.03
CA GLY A 62 -5.68 -2.23 12.65
C GLY A 62 -4.72 -1.04 12.51
N ARG A 63 -4.74 -0.09 13.46
CA ARG A 63 -3.79 1.03 13.48
C ARG A 63 -2.36 0.59 13.78
N GLN A 64 -2.16 -0.38 14.69
CA GLN A 64 -0.82 -0.92 14.98
C GLN A 64 -0.23 -1.65 13.78
N LEU A 65 -1.05 -2.40 13.05
CA LEU A 65 -0.62 -3.20 11.89
C LEU A 65 -0.55 -2.40 10.58
N TRP A 66 -1.01 -1.14 10.58
CA TRP A 66 -1.12 -0.31 9.37
C TRP A 66 0.20 -0.17 8.63
N ALA A 67 1.29 0.14 9.33
CA ALA A 67 2.60 0.30 8.71
C ALA A 67 3.12 -0.99 8.04
N GLN A 68 2.71 -2.16 8.54
CA GLN A 68 3.10 -3.47 8.01
C GLN A 68 2.23 -3.93 6.84
N ARG A 69 0.96 -3.49 6.80
CA ARG A 69 -0.07 -3.95 5.84
C ARG A 69 -0.50 -2.92 4.80
N ALA A 70 -0.04 -1.68 4.88
CA ALA A 70 -0.27 -0.68 3.85
C ALA A 70 0.41 -1.11 2.54
N ARG A 71 -0.32 -1.02 1.43
CA ARG A 71 0.16 -1.38 0.09
C ARG A 71 -0.24 -0.33 -0.93
N CYS A 72 0.71 0.00 -1.80
CA CYS A 72 0.45 0.76 -3.02
C CYS A 72 0.02 -0.25 -4.09
N THR A 73 -1.26 -0.29 -4.39
CA THR A 73 -1.82 -1.21 -5.37
C THR A 73 -2.19 -0.48 -6.64
N PHE A 74 -2.26 -1.21 -7.74
CA PHE A 74 -2.85 -0.72 -8.98
C PHE A 74 -3.89 -1.70 -9.49
N TRP A 75 -4.90 -1.18 -10.18
CA TRP A 75 -5.92 -2.00 -10.82
C TRP A 75 -5.39 -2.55 -12.15
N GLY A 76 -5.26 -3.87 -12.26
CA GLY A 76 -4.84 -4.55 -13.48
C GLY A 76 -5.34 -5.98 -13.53
N ASN A 77 -5.77 -6.46 -14.70
CA ASN A 77 -6.34 -7.81 -14.88
C ASN A 77 -7.49 -8.13 -13.92
N ASP A 78 -8.38 -7.16 -13.68
CA ASP A 78 -9.51 -7.24 -12.75
C ASP A 78 -9.15 -7.60 -11.30
N THR A 79 -7.92 -7.28 -10.88
CA THR A 79 -7.44 -7.45 -9.51
C THR A 79 -6.51 -6.31 -9.11
N TYR A 80 -6.26 -6.17 -7.80
CA TYR A 80 -5.24 -5.26 -7.31
C TYR A 80 -3.88 -5.97 -7.23
N ALA A 81 -2.97 -5.54 -8.09
CA ALA A 81 -1.58 -5.96 -8.07
C ALA A 81 -0.70 -4.90 -7.39
N GLN A 82 0.48 -5.32 -6.95
CA GLN A 82 1.47 -4.45 -6.27
C GLN A 82 2.78 -4.34 -7.06
N ASP A 83 2.91 -5.09 -8.16
CA ASP A 83 4.14 -5.15 -8.95
C ASP A 83 4.60 -3.77 -9.41
N GLY A 84 5.89 -3.50 -9.23
CA GLY A 84 6.50 -2.23 -9.65
C GLY A 84 6.20 -1.04 -8.73
N CYS A 85 5.50 -1.25 -7.61
CA CYS A 85 5.27 -0.24 -6.58
C CYS A 85 5.67 -0.74 -5.19
N ALA A 86 6.20 0.16 -4.37
CA ALA A 86 6.54 -0.13 -2.97
C ALA A 86 6.16 1.05 -2.08
N VAL A 87 5.62 0.73 -0.89
CA VAL A 87 5.43 1.72 0.17
C VAL A 87 6.78 2.08 0.76
N THR A 88 7.10 3.37 0.82
CA THR A 88 8.31 3.88 1.49
C THR A 88 7.99 4.47 2.86
N GLU A 89 6.77 4.97 3.05
CA GLU A 89 6.32 5.54 4.31
C GLU A 89 4.79 5.39 4.41
N ALA A 90 4.31 4.96 5.57
CA ALA A 90 2.88 4.87 5.86
C ALA A 90 2.57 5.60 7.17
N THR A 91 1.77 6.65 7.07
CA THR A 91 1.20 7.38 8.20
C THR A 91 -0.32 7.18 8.24
N PHE A 92 -0.98 7.68 9.27
CA PHE A 92 -2.45 7.59 9.37
C PHE A 92 -3.21 8.57 8.45
N THR A 93 -2.52 9.48 7.78
CA THR A 93 -3.14 10.48 6.89
C THR A 93 -2.61 10.42 5.48
N THR A 94 -1.42 9.85 5.27
CA THR A 94 -0.78 9.72 3.97
C THR A 94 0.02 8.43 3.86
N VAL A 95 0.13 7.91 2.64
CA VAL A 95 1.08 6.85 2.27
C VAL A 95 1.92 7.34 1.10
N THR A 96 3.22 7.16 1.20
CA THR A 96 4.18 7.48 0.14
C THR A 96 4.62 6.20 -0.54
N CYS A 97 4.55 6.21 -1.87
CA CYS A 97 4.85 5.10 -2.75
C CYS A 97 5.97 5.47 -3.72
N THR A 98 6.86 4.52 -4.00
CA THR A 98 7.73 4.58 -5.18
C THR A 98 7.22 3.60 -6.23
N CYS A 99 6.97 4.06 -7.44
CA CYS A 99 6.39 3.27 -8.53
C CYS A 99 7.21 3.42 -9.83
N ASN A 100 7.26 2.36 -10.64
CA ASN A 100 8.01 2.33 -11.91
C ASN A 100 7.13 2.29 -13.17
N HIS A 101 5.82 2.47 -13.03
CA HIS A 101 4.84 2.50 -14.12
C HIS A 101 3.76 3.53 -13.84
N LEU A 102 3.04 3.96 -14.87
CA LEU A 102 1.87 4.83 -14.72
C LEU A 102 0.61 4.01 -14.99
N THR A 103 -0.29 3.97 -14.02
CA THR A 103 -1.56 3.23 -14.07
C THR A 103 -2.59 3.91 -13.15
N THR A 104 -3.68 3.19 -12.84
CA THR A 104 -4.66 3.57 -11.82
C THR A 104 -4.32 2.92 -10.49
N PHE A 105 -3.88 3.75 -9.55
CA PHE A 105 -3.38 3.36 -8.23
C PHE A 105 -4.41 3.56 -7.13
N ALA A 106 -4.25 2.84 -6.03
CA ALA A 106 -4.88 3.12 -4.76
C ALA A 106 -4.02 2.63 -3.60
N ILE A 107 -4.36 3.07 -2.40
CA ILE A 107 -3.80 2.52 -1.17
C ILE A 107 -4.80 1.52 -0.60
N ALA A 108 -4.31 0.32 -0.33
CA ALA A 108 -5.05 -0.71 0.38
C ALA A 108 -4.33 -1.10 1.67
N MET A 109 -5.09 -1.52 2.68
CA MET A 109 -4.59 -2.40 3.73
C MET A 109 -4.79 -3.83 3.26
N ASP A 110 -3.71 -4.59 3.10
CA ASP A 110 -3.80 -6.01 2.80
C ASP A 110 -3.81 -6.80 4.12
N THR A 111 -5.01 -7.27 4.50
CA THR A 111 -5.21 -8.05 5.73
C THR A 111 -4.74 -9.50 5.58
N SER A 112 -4.41 -9.95 4.38
CA SER A 112 -3.87 -11.28 4.15
C SER A 112 -2.35 -11.33 4.39
N ASP A 113 -1.70 -10.18 4.41
CA ASP A 113 -0.27 -10.11 4.65
C ASP A 113 0.08 -10.44 6.11
N PRO A 114 1.08 -11.31 6.33
CA PRO A 114 1.58 -11.60 7.65
C PRO A 114 2.11 -10.32 8.30
N ALA A 115 1.86 -10.16 9.59
CA ALA A 115 2.27 -8.97 10.33
C ALA A 115 2.48 -9.34 11.80
N CYS A 116 3.58 -8.85 12.36
CA CYS A 116 3.90 -9.04 13.76
C CYS A 116 2.84 -8.40 14.65
N GLY A 117 2.40 -9.10 15.69
CA GLY A 117 1.40 -8.63 16.65
C GLY A 117 -0.03 -8.77 16.12
N ASP A 118 -0.26 -9.64 15.13
CA ASP A 118 -1.59 -9.87 14.55
C ASP A 118 -2.36 -11.00 15.25
N GLY A 119 -1.73 -11.66 16.24
CA GLY A 119 -2.28 -12.75 17.02
C GLY A 119 -2.02 -14.13 16.43
N TRP A 120 -1.28 -14.22 15.33
CA TRP A 120 -0.96 -15.47 14.66
C TRP A 120 0.53 -15.60 14.48
N LYS A 121 1.17 -16.45 15.28
CA LYS A 121 2.59 -16.79 15.08
C LYS A 121 2.81 -17.39 13.70
N GLN A 122 3.40 -16.61 12.80
CA GLN A 122 3.65 -16.92 11.40
C GLN A 122 5.07 -17.47 11.18
N GLN A 123 5.34 -17.92 9.95
CA GLN A 123 6.68 -18.39 9.59
C GLN A 123 7.67 -17.21 9.63
N GLY A 124 8.72 -17.34 10.44
CA GLY A 124 9.76 -16.31 10.62
C GLY A 124 9.62 -15.55 11.93
N GLU A 125 8.48 -15.65 12.60
CA GLU A 125 8.26 -15.06 13.93
C GLU A 125 8.71 -16.00 15.04
N GLU A 126 9.43 -15.48 16.02
CA GLU A 126 9.83 -16.22 17.22
C GLU A 126 8.72 -16.21 18.28
N CYS A 127 7.89 -15.17 18.27
CA CYS A 127 6.75 -14.94 19.14
C CYS A 127 5.67 -14.11 18.41
N ASP A 128 4.44 -14.14 18.90
CA ASP A 128 3.40 -13.17 18.61
C ASP A 128 2.53 -13.08 19.87
N ASP A 129 2.40 -11.88 20.43
CA ASP A 129 1.61 -11.58 21.62
C ASP A 129 0.57 -10.49 21.36
N ILE A 130 0.08 -10.42 20.12
CA ILE A 130 -1.09 -9.65 19.70
C ILE A 130 -0.86 -8.13 19.79
N ASN A 131 0.39 -7.68 19.95
CA ASN A 131 0.72 -6.27 19.99
C ASN A 131 2.15 -6.00 19.48
N LEU A 132 2.59 -4.73 19.52
CA LEU A 132 3.93 -4.30 19.09
C LEU A 132 4.64 -3.51 20.20
N ASP A 133 4.13 -3.58 21.41
CA ASP A 133 4.67 -2.89 22.57
C ASP A 133 5.94 -3.65 23.01
N PRO A 134 7.09 -2.97 23.18
CA PRO A 134 8.30 -3.65 23.62
C PRO A 134 8.28 -3.92 25.14
N LEU A 135 9.18 -4.79 25.58
CA LEU A 135 9.42 -5.15 27.00
C LEU A 135 8.33 -5.99 27.66
N ASP A 136 7.54 -6.72 26.89
CA ASP A 136 6.53 -7.67 27.35
C ASP A 136 6.87 -9.14 27.02
N GLY A 137 8.00 -9.38 26.36
CA GLY A 137 8.48 -10.70 25.96
C GLY A 137 8.49 -10.92 24.45
N CYS A 138 7.81 -10.06 23.67
CA CYS A 138 7.88 -10.07 22.22
C CYS A 138 8.16 -8.67 21.67
N SER A 139 9.28 -8.53 20.96
CA SER A 139 9.61 -7.25 20.35
C SER A 139 8.66 -6.90 19.20
N ALA A 140 8.61 -5.62 18.82
CA ALA A 140 7.88 -5.13 17.63
C ALA A 140 8.35 -5.73 16.28
N SER A 141 9.39 -6.56 16.28
CA SER A 141 9.86 -7.34 15.12
C SER A 141 9.65 -8.84 15.29
N CYS A 142 8.82 -9.25 16.27
CA CYS A 142 8.49 -10.63 16.59
C CYS A 142 9.70 -11.52 16.90
N THR A 143 10.72 -10.92 17.50
CA THR A 143 11.85 -11.62 18.15
C THR A 143 11.63 -11.68 19.65
N LEU A 144 12.06 -12.78 20.28
CA LEU A 144 11.94 -12.95 21.73
C LEU A 144 12.82 -11.95 22.47
N GLU A 145 12.27 -11.31 23.50
CA GLU A 145 13.00 -10.39 24.35
C GLU A 145 13.59 -11.11 25.58
N GLY A 146 14.78 -10.69 26.02
CA GLY A 146 15.36 -11.16 27.29
C GLY A 146 16.08 -12.52 27.26
N ALA A 147 16.71 -12.86 26.12
CA ALA A 147 17.68 -13.95 26.06
C ALA A 147 18.95 -13.68 26.88
#